data_AF-A0A520RGJ2-F1
#
_entry.id   AF-A0A520RGJ2-F1
#
_cell.length_a   1.000
_cell.length_b   1.000
_cell.length_c   1.000
_cell.angle_alpha   90.00
_cell.angle_beta   90.00
_cell.angle_gamma   90.00
#
_symmetry.space_group_name_H-M   'P 1'
#
loop_
_entity.id
_entity.type
_entity.pdbx_description
1 polymer ?
#
loop_
_entity_poly.entity_id
_entity_poly.type
_entity_poly.pdbx_seq_one_letter_code
_entity_poly.pdbx_strand_id
1 'polypeptide(L)'
;MAELNTVVNTTLLADDNQASVSAMLNAILEKPLTPMEANQAKTYMEQVASQAANEEGAEVQLFQLMEMKNQHTTYVMRVALFSNNKAIGLDVMDAENGQFFVPESCPVVELQATTLN
;
A
#
# COMPACT_ATOMS: atom_id res chain seq x y z
N MET A 1 -2.98 -19.30 -6.56
CA MET A 1 -3.76 -18.06 -6.39
C MET A 1 -4.49 -17.95 -5.04
N ALA A 2 -4.87 -19.05 -4.37
CA ALA A 2 -5.50 -18.97 -3.04
C ALA A 2 -4.56 -18.48 -1.92
N GLU A 3 -3.30 -18.90 -1.94
CA GLU A 3 -2.33 -18.56 -0.87
C GLU A 3 -2.01 -17.07 -0.76
N LEU A 4 -1.86 -16.35 -1.89
CA LEU A 4 -1.60 -14.90 -1.87
C LEU A 4 -2.77 -14.12 -1.27
N ASN A 5 -4.00 -14.53 -1.57
CA ASN A 5 -5.20 -13.88 -1.04
C ASN A 5 -5.36 -14.17 0.46
N THR A 6 -4.98 -15.36 0.90
CA THR A 6 -4.88 -15.69 2.34
C THR A 6 -3.85 -14.81 3.03
N VAL A 7 -2.64 -14.66 2.49
CA VAL A 7 -1.57 -13.83 3.08
C VAL A 7 -2.00 -12.37 3.21
N VAL A 8 -2.67 -11.82 2.20
CA VAL A 8 -3.26 -10.47 2.27
C VAL A 8 -4.29 -10.40 3.39
N ASN A 9 -5.22 -11.35 3.46
CA ASN A 9 -6.29 -11.29 4.44
C ASN A 9 -5.78 -11.47 5.87
N THR A 10 -4.85 -12.41 6.09
CA THR A 10 -4.25 -12.66 7.41
C THR A 10 -3.22 -11.62 7.82
N THR A 11 -2.64 -10.87 6.88
CA THR A 11 -1.61 -9.86 7.19
C THR A 11 -2.14 -8.45 7.02
N LEU A 12 -2.56 -8.03 5.82
CA LEU A 12 -2.99 -6.65 5.57
C LEU A 12 -4.39 -6.35 6.14
N LEU A 13 -5.31 -7.32 6.12
CA LEU A 13 -6.67 -7.16 6.67
C LEU A 13 -6.81 -7.61 8.12
N ALA A 14 -5.74 -8.10 8.75
CA ALA A 14 -5.77 -8.38 10.19
C ALA A 14 -6.08 -7.10 10.96
N ASP A 15 -6.95 -7.18 11.97
CA ASP A 15 -7.39 -6.04 12.78
C ASP A 15 -6.18 -5.23 13.33
N ASP A 16 -5.13 -5.92 13.77
CA ASP A 16 -3.87 -5.30 14.23
C ASP A 16 -3.16 -4.46 13.17
N ASN A 17 -3.19 -4.90 11.91
CA ASN A 17 -2.48 -4.27 10.81
C ASN A 17 -3.35 -3.25 10.06
N GLN A 18 -4.67 -3.38 10.15
CA GLN A 18 -5.61 -2.44 9.55
C GLN A 18 -5.44 -1.04 10.13
N ALA A 19 -5.13 -0.92 11.43
CA ALA A 19 -4.79 0.35 12.05
C ALA A 19 -3.51 0.96 11.47
N SER A 20 -2.45 0.16 11.30
CA SER A 20 -1.17 0.58 10.70
C SER A 20 -1.33 1.04 9.25
N VAL A 21 -2.09 0.29 8.44
CA VAL A 21 -2.40 0.64 7.05
C VAL A 21 -3.23 1.92 6.99
N SER A 22 -4.22 2.09 7.87
CA SER A 22 -5.05 3.29 7.92
C SER A 22 -4.24 4.52 8.32
N ALA A 23 -3.33 4.37 9.29
CA ALA A 23 -2.40 5.44 9.69
C ALA A 23 -1.44 5.79 8.55
N MET A 24 -0.96 4.80 7.80
CA MET A 24 -0.16 5.00 6.59
C MET A 24 -0.93 5.81 5.55
N LEU A 25 -2.19 5.46 5.26
CA LEU A 25 -3.01 6.22 4.33
C LEU A 25 -3.14 7.67 4.79
N ASN A 26 -3.46 7.88 6.07
CA ASN A 26 -3.61 9.22 6.60
C ASN A 26 -2.31 10.02 6.47
N ALA A 27 -1.16 9.41 6.79
CA ALA A 27 0.15 10.04 6.62
C ALA A 27 0.49 10.37 5.16
N ILE A 28 0.04 9.54 4.21
CA ILE A 28 0.16 9.78 2.76
C ILE A 28 -0.73 10.96 2.35
N LEU A 29 -1.96 11.02 2.83
CA LEU A 29 -2.92 12.10 2.56
C LEU A 29 -2.53 13.43 3.23
N GLU A 30 -1.79 13.39 4.34
CA GLU A 30 -1.23 14.57 5.00
C GLU A 30 -0.05 15.18 4.23
N LYS A 31 0.59 14.41 3.35
CA LYS A 31 1.67 14.88 2.50
C LYS A 31 1.13 15.43 1.18
N PRO A 32 1.86 16.34 0.52
CA PRO A 32 1.52 16.78 -0.83
C PRO A 32 1.49 15.58 -1.78
N LEU A 33 0.35 15.45 -2.47
CA LEU A 33 0.11 14.41 -3.45
C LEU A 33 0.25 15.00 -4.85
N THR A 34 1.03 14.33 -5.70
CA THR A 34 1.16 14.74 -7.09
C THR A 34 0.16 13.95 -7.94
N PRO A 35 -0.78 14.63 -8.63
CA PRO A 35 -1.67 13.95 -9.56
C PRO A 35 -0.85 13.42 -10.74
N MET A 36 -1.03 12.14 -11.06
CA MET A 36 -0.31 11.45 -12.13
C MET A 36 -1.27 10.57 -12.93
N GLU A 37 -0.99 10.34 -14.20
CA GLU A 37 -1.79 9.43 -15.02
C GLU A 37 -1.63 7.97 -14.56
N ALA A 38 -2.70 7.18 -14.66
CA ALA A 38 -2.74 5.79 -14.18
C ALA A 38 -1.58 4.92 -14.68
N ASN A 39 -1.21 5.04 -15.96
CA ASN A 39 -0.10 4.29 -16.55
C ASN A 39 1.25 4.72 -15.97
N GLN A 40 1.47 6.03 -15.81
CA GLN A 40 2.72 6.56 -15.25
C GLN A 40 2.83 6.22 -13.76
N ALA A 41 1.75 6.41 -13.01
CA ALA A 41 1.68 6.08 -11.59
C ALA A 41 1.99 4.59 -11.37
N LYS A 42 1.40 3.70 -12.17
CA LYS A 42 1.69 2.26 -12.11
C LYS A 42 3.17 1.97 -12.32
N THR A 43 3.77 2.41 -13.42
CA THR A 43 5.19 2.10 -13.72
C THR A 43 6.13 2.69 -12.67
N TYR A 44 5.90 3.93 -12.26
CA TYR A 44 6.72 4.59 -11.25
C TYR A 44 6.61 3.86 -9.90
N MET A 45 5.39 3.48 -9.49
CA MET A 45 5.17 2.75 -8.23
C MET A 45 5.71 1.32 -8.24
N GLU A 46 5.65 0.60 -9.36
CA GLU A 46 6.29 -0.71 -9.48
C GLU A 46 7.81 -0.61 -9.27
N GLN A 47 8.43 0.46 -9.79
CA GLN A 47 9.86 0.73 -9.57
C GLN A 47 10.16 1.12 -8.12
N VAL A 48 9.35 2.01 -7.52
CA VAL A 48 9.50 2.43 -6.11
C VAL A 48 9.34 1.23 -5.18
N ALA A 49 8.33 0.39 -5.38
CA ALA A 49 8.11 -0.82 -4.60
C ALA A 49 9.30 -1.78 -4.69
N SER A 50 9.81 -2.00 -5.90
CA SER A 50 10.97 -2.89 -6.14
C SER A 50 12.24 -2.33 -5.50
N GLN A 51 12.44 -1.01 -5.58
CA GLN A 51 13.58 -0.34 -4.95
C GLN A 51 13.50 -0.42 -3.43
N ALA A 52 12.36 -0.06 -2.84
CA ALA A 52 12.15 -0.13 -1.40
C ALA A 52 12.28 -1.57 -0.86
N ALA A 53 11.75 -2.56 -1.59
CA ALA A 53 11.94 -3.97 -1.22
C ALA A 53 13.43 -4.32 -1.19
N ASN A 54 14.19 -3.93 -2.22
CA ASN A 54 15.62 -4.20 -2.30
C ASN A 54 16.42 -3.49 -1.20
N GLU A 55 16.07 -2.24 -0.86
CA GLU A 55 16.66 -1.51 0.27
C GLU A 55 16.41 -2.20 1.62
N GLU A 56 15.22 -2.79 1.78
CA GLU A 56 14.83 -3.56 2.95
C GLU A 56 15.36 -5.01 2.94
N GLY A 57 16.14 -5.39 1.92
CA GLY A 57 16.66 -6.75 1.75
C GLY A 57 15.56 -7.80 1.51
N ALA A 58 14.44 -7.38 0.93
CA ALA A 58 13.26 -8.19 0.65
C ALA A 58 12.85 -8.11 -0.83
N GLU A 59 11.83 -8.87 -1.18
CA GLU A 59 11.24 -8.87 -2.53
C GLU A 59 9.77 -8.50 -2.43
N VAL A 60 9.23 -7.83 -3.45
CA VAL A 60 7.79 -7.56 -3.55
C VAL A 60 7.08 -8.89 -3.80
N GLN A 61 6.26 -9.34 -2.86
CA GLN A 61 5.48 -10.56 -3.01
C GLN A 61 4.23 -10.34 -3.85
N LEU A 62 3.52 -9.25 -3.58
CA LEU A 62 2.26 -8.93 -4.22
C LEU A 62 1.91 -7.46 -4.08
N PHE A 63 1.01 -7.01 -4.94
CA PHE A 63 0.35 -5.72 -4.85
C PHE A 63 -1.12 -5.95 -4.50
N GLN A 64 -1.59 -5.28 -3.46
CA GLN A 64 -2.97 -5.31 -3.03
C GLN A 64 -3.58 -3.91 -3.17
N LEU A 65 -4.76 -3.84 -3.78
CA LEU A 65 -5.58 -2.62 -3.77
C LEU A 65 -6.49 -2.67 -2.54
N MET A 66 -6.50 -1.61 -1.76
CA MET A 66 -7.35 -1.47 -0.58
C MET A 66 -8.21 -0.22 -0.73
N GLU A 67 -9.52 -0.44 -0.79
CA GLU A 67 -10.50 0.62 -0.71
C GLU A 67 -10.64 1.05 0.75
N MET A 68 -10.38 2.32 0.99
CA MET A 68 -10.41 2.92 2.31
C MET A 68 -11.29 4.16 2.26
N LYS A 69 -12.23 4.23 3.19
CA LYS A 69 -13.11 5.37 3.30
C LYS A 69 -12.49 6.37 4.25
N ASN A 70 -12.09 7.52 3.73
CA ASN A 70 -11.71 8.65 4.57
C ASN A 70 -12.95 9.50 4.90
N GLN A 71 -12.82 10.43 5.85
CA GLN A 71 -13.91 11.30 6.29
C GLN A 71 -14.55 12.11 5.14
N HIS A 72 -13.77 12.40 4.09
CA HIS A 72 -14.21 13.25 2.97
C HIS A 72 -14.61 12.45 1.73
N THR A 73 -13.94 11.33 1.43
CA THR A 73 -14.19 10.53 0.22
C THR A 73 -13.62 9.12 0.33
N THR A 74 -13.91 8.27 -0.66
CA THR A 74 -13.35 6.93 -0.79
C THR A 74 -12.09 6.98 -1.64
N TYR A 75 -11.01 6.43 -1.08
CA TYR A 75 -9.72 6.30 -1.74
C TYR A 75 -9.37 4.84 -1.94
N VAL A 76 -8.74 4.50 -3.06
CA VAL A 76 -8.19 3.16 -3.32
C VAL A 76 -6.68 3.26 -3.24
N MET A 77 -6.10 2.77 -2.15
CA MET A 77 -4.65 2.76 -1.98
C MET A 77 -4.08 1.44 -2.48
N ARG A 78 -3.01 1.52 -3.27
CA ARG A 78 -2.22 0.36 -3.64
C ARG A 78 -1.11 0.17 -2.62
N VAL A 79 -1.02 -1.05 -2.11
CA VAL A 79 -0.01 -1.45 -1.14
C VAL A 79 0.77 -2.62 -1.70
N ALA A 80 2.09 -2.51 -1.71
CA ALA A 80 2.95 -3.65 -2.00
C ALA A 80 3.36 -4.32 -0.69
N LEU A 81 3.16 -5.64 -0.62
CA LEU A 81 3.61 -6.47 0.50
C LEU A 81 4.95 -7.09 0.14
N PHE A 82 5.89 -7.04 1.06
CA PHE A 82 7.23 -7.58 0.93
C PHE A 82 7.36 -8.94 1.62
N SER A 83 8.35 -9.73 1.21
CA SER A 83 8.62 -11.07 1.76
C SER A 83 9.00 -11.09 3.24
N ASN A 84 9.27 -9.94 3.84
CA ASN A 84 9.68 -9.78 5.24
C ASN A 84 8.56 -9.23 6.14
N ASN A 85 7.29 -9.41 5.76
CA ASN A 85 6.12 -8.89 6.47
C ASN A 85 6.08 -7.35 6.56
N LYS A 86 6.78 -6.65 5.67
CA LYS A 86 6.64 -5.20 5.53
C LYS A 86 5.72 -4.86 4.36
N ALA A 87 5.14 -3.68 4.40
CA ALA A 87 4.33 -3.16 3.32
C ALA A 87 4.67 -1.71 3.03
N ILE A 88 4.48 -1.30 1.77
CA ILE A 88 4.68 0.08 1.33
C ILE A 88 3.41 0.59 0.67
N GLY A 89 2.96 1.76 1.09
CA GLY A 89 1.87 2.49 0.45
C GLY A 89 2.41 3.22 -0.77
N LEU A 90 1.85 2.90 -1.94
CA LEU A 90 2.36 3.34 -3.23
C LEU A 90 1.54 4.53 -3.74
N ASP A 91 0.50 4.26 -4.52
CA ASP A 91 -0.41 5.27 -5.07
C ASP A 91 -1.77 5.20 -4.38
N VAL A 92 -2.45 6.34 -4.38
CA VAL A 92 -3.84 6.47 -3.94
C VAL A 92 -4.68 6.94 -5.12
N MET A 93 -5.72 6.20 -5.45
CA MET A 93 -6.71 6.62 -6.45
C MET A 93 -7.92 7.21 -5.73
N ASP A 94 -8.31 8.42 -6.11
CA ASP A 94 -9.57 9.00 -5.66
C ASP A 94 -10.73 8.32 -6.42
N ALA A 95 -11.63 7.65 -5.69
CA ALA A 95 -12.71 6.88 -6.32
C ALA A 95 -13.80 7.78 -6.91
N GLU A 96 -13.91 9.03 -6.48
CA GLU A 96 -14.89 9.98 -7.02
C GLU A 96 -14.45 10.57 -8.36
N ASN A 97 -13.16 10.89 -8.48
CA ASN A 97 -12.61 11.57 -9.66
C ASN A 97 -11.84 10.62 -10.58
N GLY A 98 -11.49 9.42 -10.13
CA GLY A 98 -10.66 8.46 -10.88
C GLY A 98 -9.20 8.92 -11.06
N GLN A 99 -8.79 9.96 -10.34
CA GLN A 99 -7.44 10.53 -10.41
C GLN A 99 -6.50 9.73 -9.51
N PHE A 100 -5.34 9.35 -10.05
CA PHE A 100 -4.26 8.75 -9.27
C PHE A 100 -3.38 9.83 -8.68
N PHE A 101 -2.99 9.61 -7.43
CA PHE A 101 -2.16 10.46 -6.61
C PHE A 101 -0.96 9.66 -6.14
N VAL A 102 0.22 10.23 -6.36
CA VAL A 102 1.48 9.65 -5.93
C VAL A 102 2.04 10.53 -4.80
N PRO A 103 2.31 9.97 -3.61
CA PRO A 103 3.01 10.68 -2.56
C PRO A 103 4.49 10.85 -2.91
N GLU A 104 5.08 11.98 -2.53
CA GLU A 104 6.53 12.20 -2.68
C GLU A 104 7.37 11.21 -1.86
N SER A 105 6.78 10.62 -0.82
CA SER A 105 7.45 9.66 0.05
C SER A 105 6.48 8.55 0.38
N CYS A 106 6.83 7.34 -0.05
CA CYS A 106 6.09 6.11 0.21
C CYS A 106 6.60 5.49 1.52
N PRO A 107 5.91 5.66 2.66
CA PRO A 107 6.38 5.08 3.92
C PRO A 107 6.32 3.55 3.84
N VAL A 108 7.34 2.88 4.38
CA VAL A 108 7.30 1.43 4.62
C VAL A 108 6.80 1.22 6.05
N VAL A 109 5.80 0.37 6.23
CA VAL A 109 5.29 -0.05 7.53
C VAL A 109 5.59 -1.52 7.75
N GLU A 110 5.99 -1.83 8.97
CA GLU A 110 6.13 -3.21 9.42
C GLU A 110 4.76 -3.72 9.83
N LEU A 111 4.31 -4.81 9.20
CA LEU A 111 3.08 -5.48 9.58
C LEU A 111 3.42 -6.53 10.62
N GLN A 112 2.55 -6.71 11.61
CA GLN A 112 2.69 -7.81 12.53
C GLN A 112 2.63 -9.12 11.73
N ALA A 113 3.68 -9.92 11.84
CA ALA A 113 3.69 -11.27 11.30
C ALA A 113 2.60 -12.07 12.02
N THR A 114 1.68 -12.67 11.26
CA THR A 114 0.76 -13.64 11.83
C THR A 114 1.60 -14.82 12.31
N THR A 115 1.93 -14.84 13.61
CA THR A 115 2.40 -16.06 14.25
C THR A 115 1.23 -17.04 14.21
N LEU A 116 1.16 -17.82 13.14
CA LEU A 116 0.40 -19.07 13.11
C LEU A 116 0.98 -19.94 14.24
N ASN A 117 0.35 -19.91 15.41
CA ASN A 117 0.51 -20.94 16.43
C ASN A 117 -0.37 -22.14 16.05
#